data_AF-A0AB38E9U3-F1
#
_entry.id   AF-A0AB38E9U3-F1
#
_cell.length_a   1.000
_cell.length_b   1.000
_cell.length_c   1.000
_cell.angle_alpha   90.00
_cell.angle_beta   90.00
_cell.angle_gamma   90.00
#
_symmetry.space_group_name_H-M   'P 1'
#
loop_
_entity.id
_entity.type
_entity.pdbx_description
1 polymer ?
#
loop_
_entity_poly.entity_id
_entity_poly.type
_entity_poly.pdbx_seq_one_letter_code
_entity_poly.pdbx_strand_id
1 'polypeptide(L)'
;MSDSIQSSDYVPGVSGWKIDGNGRLELNDGNRRVIAKMLMVTTAGPGMTNDQAQASITESLREEVSARSHADKSVATQIGALQCNVGRDVPFTVEGDQVILSRASIDAAKISPLWVVRTTTNAAGQTVMAGIGAGLGCMCEGGHTRPPGDKEERAEVKVDFTGDVSKRLDKLLAAISETELGKSLTAKINQIPYRSETQLPDRVKTLEACVVQLNSELGRLVVAISSLVSGNTKQ
;
A
#
# COMPACT_ATOMS: atom_id res chain seq x y z
N MET A 1 -89.89 34.80 3.82
CA MET A 1 -89.37 35.30 2.53
C MET A 1 -89.41 34.12 1.58
N SER A 2 -89.89 34.29 0.35
CA SER A 2 -90.06 33.17 -0.57
C SER A 2 -88.68 32.62 -0.99
N ASP A 3 -88.42 31.34 -0.73
CA ASP A 3 -87.15 30.66 -1.05
C ASP A 3 -87.01 30.37 -2.55
N SER A 4 -87.47 31.26 -3.44
CA SER A 4 -87.33 31.08 -4.88
C SER A 4 -87.31 32.41 -5.61
N ILE A 5 -86.48 32.52 -6.64
CA ILE A 5 -86.40 33.66 -7.54
C ILE A 5 -86.98 33.23 -8.89
N GLN A 6 -87.85 34.04 -9.49
CA GLN A 6 -88.49 33.71 -10.75
C GLN A 6 -88.67 34.94 -11.65
N SER A 7 -88.85 34.71 -12.94
CA SER A 7 -89.25 35.74 -13.89
C SER A 7 -90.69 36.19 -13.68
N SER A 8 -91.03 37.37 -14.19
CA SER A 8 -92.36 37.95 -14.08
C SER A 8 -93.43 37.19 -14.88
N ASP A 9 -93.03 36.43 -15.90
CA ASP A 9 -93.86 35.66 -16.82
C ASP A 9 -93.79 34.14 -16.55
N TYR A 10 -93.27 33.74 -15.39
CA TYR A 10 -93.08 32.33 -15.07
C TYR A 10 -94.43 31.60 -14.97
N VAL A 11 -94.61 30.62 -15.86
CA VAL A 11 -95.72 29.65 -15.84
C VAL A 11 -95.09 28.24 -15.89
N PRO A 12 -95.30 27.39 -14.88
CA PRO A 12 -94.67 26.06 -14.80
C PRO A 12 -94.85 25.24 -16.08
N GLY A 13 -93.73 24.82 -16.68
CA GLY A 13 -93.71 24.03 -17.91
C GLY A 13 -94.15 24.77 -19.19
N VAL A 14 -94.43 26.07 -19.13
CA VAL A 14 -94.95 26.85 -20.27
C VAL A 14 -94.02 28.02 -20.64
N SER A 15 -93.73 28.94 -19.72
CA SER A 15 -92.95 30.15 -19.99
C SER A 15 -92.13 30.61 -18.78
N GLY A 16 -91.13 31.46 -19.05
CA GLY A 16 -90.31 32.08 -18.02
C GLY A 16 -89.31 31.14 -17.34
N TRP A 17 -88.73 31.61 -16.23
CA TRP A 17 -87.72 30.87 -15.48
C TRP A 17 -87.92 30.94 -13.97
N LYS A 18 -87.47 29.89 -13.27
CA LYS A 18 -87.51 29.83 -11.80
C LYS A 18 -86.28 29.09 -11.26
N ILE A 19 -85.71 29.63 -10.20
CA ILE A 19 -84.72 29.00 -9.34
C ILE A 19 -85.36 28.80 -7.97
N ASP A 20 -85.49 27.55 -7.53
CA ASP A 20 -85.97 27.26 -6.17
C ASP A 20 -84.82 27.26 -5.14
N GLY A 21 -85.17 27.23 -3.86
CA GLY A 21 -84.24 27.30 -2.74
C GLY A 21 -83.34 26.07 -2.61
N ASN A 22 -83.65 25.00 -3.35
CA ASN A 22 -82.83 23.81 -3.46
C ASN A 22 -81.83 23.90 -4.63
N GLY A 23 -81.78 25.05 -5.31
CA GLY A 23 -80.90 25.32 -6.43
C GLY A 23 -81.36 24.67 -7.74
N ARG A 24 -82.64 24.29 -7.89
CA ARG A 24 -83.14 23.77 -9.17
C ARG A 24 -83.51 24.92 -10.09
N LEU A 25 -82.86 24.98 -11.25
CA LEU A 25 -83.17 25.90 -12.34
C LEU A 25 -84.17 25.23 -13.30
N GLU A 26 -85.25 25.94 -13.59
CA GLU A 26 -86.19 25.62 -14.66
C GLU A 26 -86.26 26.78 -15.65
N LEU A 27 -86.07 26.48 -16.94
CA LEU A 27 -86.18 27.41 -18.07
C LEU A 27 -87.24 26.89 -19.04
N ASN A 28 -88.25 27.71 -19.34
CA ASN A 28 -89.31 27.40 -20.28
C ASN A 28 -89.40 28.51 -21.35
N ASP A 29 -89.33 28.14 -22.63
CA ASP A 29 -89.43 29.06 -23.77
C ASP A 29 -90.59 28.68 -24.72
N GLY A 30 -91.66 28.09 -24.17
CA GLY A 30 -92.83 27.59 -24.91
C GLY A 30 -92.59 26.32 -25.74
N ASN A 31 -91.41 26.15 -26.33
CA ASN A 31 -91.07 25.02 -27.20
C ASN A 31 -90.01 24.07 -26.60
N ARG A 32 -89.30 24.51 -25.55
CA ARG A 32 -88.26 23.74 -24.86
C ARG A 32 -88.35 23.96 -23.36
N ARG A 33 -88.12 22.89 -22.61
CA ARG A 33 -88.00 22.89 -21.15
C ARG A 33 -86.62 22.35 -20.75
N VAL A 34 -85.87 23.14 -19.98
CA VAL A 34 -84.59 22.74 -19.40
C VAL A 34 -84.73 22.71 -17.89
N ILE A 35 -84.30 21.60 -17.28
CA ILE A 35 -84.25 21.42 -15.83
C ILE A 35 -82.81 21.08 -15.47
N ALA A 36 -82.20 21.90 -14.62
CA ALA A 36 -80.83 21.71 -14.17
C ALA A 36 -80.71 21.96 -12.67
N LYS A 37 -79.68 21.38 -12.06
CA LYS A 37 -79.25 21.74 -10.70
C LYS A 37 -78.17 22.81 -10.83
N MET A 38 -78.43 23.98 -10.25
CA MET A 38 -77.51 25.09 -10.17
C MET A 38 -76.63 24.92 -8.92
N LEU A 39 -75.32 24.88 -9.13
CA LEU A 39 -74.33 24.91 -8.06
C LEU A 39 -73.67 26.28 -8.07
N MET A 40 -73.85 27.06 -7.00
CA MET A 40 -73.11 28.29 -6.83
C MET A 40 -71.74 27.98 -6.25
N VAL A 41 -70.68 28.32 -6.96
CA VAL A 41 -69.30 28.22 -6.47
C VAL A 41 -68.81 29.65 -6.24
N THR A 42 -68.70 30.05 -4.98
CA THR A 42 -68.08 31.32 -4.59
C THR A 42 -66.62 31.05 -4.24
N THR A 43 -65.71 31.45 -5.11
CA THR A 43 -64.26 31.39 -4.84
C THR A 43 -63.75 32.67 -4.19
N ALA A 44 -64.55 33.74 -4.21
CA ALA A 44 -64.22 35.04 -3.67
C ALA A 44 -64.64 35.24 -2.21
N GLY A 45 -63.79 35.93 -1.45
CA GLY A 45 -64.12 36.41 -0.11
C GLY A 45 -65.14 37.56 -0.14
N PRO A 46 -65.66 37.97 1.03
CA PRO A 46 -66.62 39.09 1.12
C PRO A 46 -66.10 40.35 0.43
N GLY A 47 -66.88 40.92 -0.49
CA GLY A 47 -66.52 42.15 -1.21
C GLY A 47 -65.61 41.97 -2.43
N MET A 48 -65.23 40.75 -2.80
CA MET A 48 -64.50 40.44 -4.04
C MET A 48 -65.41 39.79 -5.08
N THR A 49 -65.14 40.05 -6.36
CA THR A 49 -65.76 39.30 -7.47
C THR A 49 -65.03 37.97 -7.69
N ASN A 50 -65.70 37.00 -8.33
CA ASN A 50 -65.06 35.74 -8.70
C ASN A 50 -63.85 35.96 -9.63
N ASP A 51 -63.90 36.95 -10.54
CA ASP A 51 -62.77 37.29 -11.42
C ASP A 51 -61.55 37.79 -10.62
N GLN A 52 -61.78 38.62 -9.60
CA GLN A 52 -60.72 39.10 -8.71
C GLN A 52 -60.09 37.97 -7.89
N ALA A 53 -60.91 37.04 -7.40
CA ALA A 53 -60.43 35.87 -6.68
C ALA A 53 -59.63 34.93 -7.58
N GLN A 54 -60.11 34.69 -8.81
CA GLN A 54 -59.40 33.89 -9.80
C GLN A 54 -58.05 34.51 -10.18
N ALA A 55 -57.99 35.84 -10.37
CA ALA A 55 -56.75 36.55 -10.64
C ALA A 55 -55.75 36.41 -9.47
N SER A 56 -56.22 36.56 -8.23
CA SER A 56 -55.40 36.41 -7.02
C SER A 56 -54.83 34.98 -6.88
N ILE A 57 -55.65 33.95 -7.10
CA ILE A 57 -55.20 32.55 -7.09
C ILE A 57 -54.16 32.31 -8.19
N THR A 58 -54.40 32.86 -9.39
CA THR A 58 -53.49 32.71 -10.53
C THR A 58 -52.13 33.33 -10.23
N GLU A 59 -52.09 34.53 -9.64
CA GLU A 59 -50.82 35.17 -9.30
C GLU A 59 -50.09 34.43 -8.17
N SER A 60 -50.81 33.99 -7.12
CA SER A 60 -50.21 33.20 -6.05
C SER A 60 -49.60 31.90 -6.55
N LEU A 61 -50.29 31.21 -7.48
CA LEU A 61 -49.74 30.02 -8.13
C LEU A 61 -48.50 30.34 -8.96
N ARG A 62 -48.50 31.46 -9.69
CA ARG A 62 -47.35 31.92 -10.49
C ARG A 62 -46.13 32.22 -9.61
N GLU A 63 -46.33 32.87 -8.47
CA GLU A 63 -45.26 33.14 -7.49
C GLU A 63 -44.66 31.84 -6.95
N GLU A 64 -45.50 30.88 -6.54
CA GLU A 64 -45.06 29.57 -6.05
C GLU A 64 -44.29 28.79 -7.11
N VAL A 65 -44.76 28.78 -8.36
CA VAL A 65 -44.05 28.15 -9.49
C VAL A 65 -42.68 28.78 -9.70
N SER A 66 -42.58 30.10 -9.57
CA SER A 66 -41.31 30.83 -9.70
C SER A 66 -40.35 30.49 -8.55
N ALA A 67 -40.85 30.43 -7.32
CA ALA A 67 -40.07 30.05 -6.14
C ALA A 67 -39.54 28.62 -6.23
N ARG A 68 -40.37 27.66 -6.69
CA ARG A 68 -39.96 26.27 -6.92
C ARG A 68 -38.92 26.14 -8.02
N SER A 69 -39.12 26.82 -9.15
CA SER A 69 -38.12 26.88 -10.23
C SER A 69 -36.77 27.42 -9.75
N HIS A 70 -36.77 28.43 -8.88
CA HIS A 70 -35.56 28.93 -8.26
C HIS A 70 -34.90 27.91 -7.31
N ALA A 71 -35.70 27.24 -6.48
CA ALA A 71 -35.21 26.17 -5.61
C ALA A 71 -34.58 25.01 -6.40
N ASP A 72 -35.25 24.56 -7.46
CA ASP A 72 -34.76 23.49 -8.34
C ASP A 72 -33.41 23.86 -9.00
N LYS A 73 -33.27 25.10 -9.47
CA LYS A 73 -31.98 25.62 -9.99
C LYS A 73 -30.88 25.63 -8.94
N SER A 74 -31.21 26.01 -7.70
CA SER A 74 -30.25 26.01 -6.59
C SER A 74 -29.80 24.58 -6.25
N VAL A 75 -30.74 23.65 -6.17
CA VAL A 75 -30.48 22.23 -5.93
C VAL A 75 -29.61 21.63 -7.05
N ALA A 76 -29.95 21.88 -8.31
CA ALA A 76 -29.16 21.42 -9.45
C ALA A 76 -27.71 21.96 -9.40
N THR A 77 -27.53 23.23 -9.03
CA THR A 77 -26.21 23.84 -8.87
C THR A 77 -25.40 23.16 -7.76
N GLN A 78 -26.02 22.91 -6.60
CA GLN A 78 -25.34 22.23 -5.48
C GLN A 78 -24.97 20.77 -5.82
N ILE A 79 -25.88 20.04 -6.48
CA ILE A 79 -25.61 18.68 -6.96
C ILE A 79 -24.43 18.67 -7.93
N GLY A 80 -24.39 19.59 -8.90
CA GLY A 80 -23.28 19.70 -9.84
C GLY A 80 -21.94 19.99 -9.15
N ALA A 81 -21.94 20.86 -8.13
CA ALA A 81 -20.75 21.16 -7.33
C ALA A 81 -20.27 19.94 -6.52
N LEU A 82 -21.18 19.18 -5.91
CA LEU A 82 -20.84 17.95 -5.20
C LEU A 82 -20.28 16.89 -6.15
N GLN A 83 -20.90 16.67 -7.32
CA GLN A 83 -20.40 15.74 -8.34
C GLN A 83 -18.98 16.11 -8.80
N CYS A 84 -18.72 17.40 -8.99
CA CYS A 84 -17.40 17.93 -9.31
C CYS A 84 -16.34 17.64 -8.23
N ASN A 85 -16.74 17.47 -6.97
CA ASN A 85 -15.83 17.17 -5.86
C ASN A 85 -15.67 15.66 -5.62
N VAL A 86 -16.72 14.87 -5.84
CA VAL A 86 -16.71 13.41 -5.62
C VAL A 86 -15.90 12.64 -6.67
N GLY A 87 -15.67 13.22 -7.85
CA GLY A 87 -14.93 12.55 -8.94
C GLY A 87 -13.55 13.11 -9.29
N ARG A 88 -13.12 14.25 -8.73
CA ARG A 88 -11.87 14.92 -9.19
C ARG A 88 -10.64 14.69 -8.34
N ASP A 89 -10.75 14.12 -7.14
CA ASP A 89 -9.60 13.99 -6.23
C ASP A 89 -9.66 12.76 -5.32
N VAL A 90 -10.26 11.65 -5.78
CA VAL A 90 -10.07 10.38 -5.09
C VAL A 90 -8.71 9.81 -5.51
N PRO A 91 -7.74 9.62 -4.59
CA PRO A 91 -6.40 9.16 -4.92
C PRO A 91 -6.39 7.71 -5.45
N PHE A 92 -7.55 7.04 -5.40
CA PHE A 92 -7.77 5.73 -5.99
C PHE A 92 -9.13 5.63 -6.69
N THR A 93 -9.18 4.78 -7.72
CA THR A 93 -10.41 4.32 -8.37
C THR A 93 -10.58 2.83 -8.11
N VAL A 94 -11.82 2.37 -7.95
CA VAL A 94 -12.14 0.93 -7.86
C VAL A 94 -12.85 0.51 -9.15
N GLU A 95 -12.23 -0.37 -9.92
CA GLU A 95 -12.81 -0.96 -11.13
C GLU A 95 -12.98 -2.47 -10.92
N GLY A 96 -14.22 -2.90 -10.66
CA GLY A 96 -14.50 -4.28 -10.27
C GLY A 96 -13.75 -4.68 -9.00
N ASP A 97 -12.88 -5.68 -9.12
CA ASP A 97 -12.04 -6.19 -8.02
C ASP A 97 -10.67 -5.49 -7.93
N GLN A 98 -10.40 -4.46 -8.74
CA GLN A 98 -9.10 -3.80 -8.84
C GLN A 98 -9.13 -2.37 -8.24
N VAL A 99 -8.10 -2.03 -7.46
CA VAL A 99 -7.88 -0.68 -6.93
C VAL A 99 -6.72 -0.03 -7.68
N ILE A 100 -6.98 1.10 -8.34
CA ILE A 100 -6.03 1.88 -9.13
C ILE A 100 -5.65 3.12 -8.32
N LEU A 101 -4.40 3.26 -7.89
CA LEU A 101 -3.90 4.45 -7.18
C LEU A 101 -3.23 5.42 -8.15
N SER A 102 -3.75 6.65 -8.28
CA SER A 102 -3.20 7.68 -9.18
C SER A 102 -1.90 8.29 -8.66
N ARG A 103 -1.74 8.34 -7.32
CA ARG A 103 -0.53 8.80 -6.64
C ARG A 103 -0.34 8.02 -5.34
N ALA A 104 0.81 7.35 -5.23
CA ALA A 104 1.24 6.69 -4.00
C ALA A 104 2.74 6.95 -3.79
N SER A 105 3.12 7.38 -2.60
CA SER A 105 4.53 7.48 -2.18
C SER A 105 4.74 6.62 -0.93
N ILE A 106 5.93 6.03 -0.83
CA ILE A 106 6.33 5.28 0.36
C ILE A 106 7.45 6.10 1.01
N ASP A 107 7.15 6.72 2.16
CA ASP A 107 8.05 7.62 2.89
C ASP A 107 9.31 6.90 3.41
N ALA A 108 9.17 5.63 3.78
CA ALA A 108 10.26 4.77 4.21
C ALA A 108 10.13 3.39 3.55
N ALA A 109 10.55 3.29 2.29
CA ALA A 109 10.62 2.01 1.59
C ALA A 109 11.79 1.19 2.15
N LYS A 110 11.58 0.45 3.24
CA LYS A 110 12.54 -0.56 3.69
C LYS A 110 12.38 -1.82 2.83
N ILE A 111 12.77 -1.70 1.57
CA ILE A 111 12.89 -2.84 0.67
C ILE A 111 14.05 -3.68 1.21
N SER A 112 13.77 -4.91 1.62
CA SER A 112 14.80 -5.85 2.06
C SER A 112 15.88 -5.99 0.96
N PRO A 113 17.16 -6.21 1.29
CA PRO A 113 18.18 -6.55 0.29
C PRO A 113 17.85 -7.80 -0.55
N LEU A 114 16.84 -8.58 -0.14
CA LEU A 114 16.39 -9.81 -0.80
C LEU A 114 15.37 -9.59 -1.93
N TRP A 115 15.08 -8.35 -2.31
CA TRP A 115 14.27 -8.06 -3.48
C TRP A 115 15.18 -7.98 -4.72
N VAL A 116 14.85 -8.75 -5.76
CA VAL A 116 15.62 -8.80 -7.02
C VAL A 116 14.72 -8.42 -8.18
N VAL A 117 15.20 -7.51 -9.03
CA VAL A 117 14.60 -7.22 -10.33
C VAL A 117 15.24 -8.14 -11.36
N ARG A 118 14.43 -8.94 -12.06
CA ARG A 118 14.90 -9.73 -13.19
C ARG A 118 14.94 -8.82 -14.42
N THR A 119 16.08 -8.77 -15.09
CA THR A 119 16.22 -8.10 -16.39
C THR A 119 16.48 -9.14 -17.48
N THR A 120 16.15 -8.80 -18.73
CA THR A 120 16.46 -9.58 -19.91
C THR A 120 16.90 -8.64 -21.02
N THR A 121 17.67 -9.14 -21.98
CA THR A 121 17.99 -8.37 -23.19
C THR A 121 16.90 -8.62 -24.23
N ASN A 122 16.30 -7.56 -24.77
CA ASN A 122 15.33 -7.68 -25.86
C ASN A 122 16.04 -7.94 -27.21
N ALA A 123 15.28 -8.18 -28.27
CA ALA A 123 15.82 -8.43 -29.62
C ALA A 123 16.64 -7.25 -30.19
N ALA A 124 16.49 -6.05 -29.63
CA ALA A 124 17.25 -4.86 -30.00
C ALA A 124 18.54 -4.67 -29.18
N GLY A 125 18.91 -5.64 -28.33
CA GLY A 125 20.10 -5.57 -27.49
C GLY A 125 19.94 -4.71 -26.23
N GLN A 126 18.72 -4.28 -25.90
CA GLN A 126 18.45 -3.41 -24.75
C GLN A 126 18.09 -4.24 -23.51
N THR A 127 18.65 -3.89 -22.37
CA THR A 127 18.26 -4.46 -21.07
C THR A 127 16.88 -3.94 -20.67
N VAL A 128 15.89 -4.82 -20.62
CA VAL A 128 14.51 -4.52 -20.22
C VAL A 128 14.14 -5.31 -18.96
N MET A 129 13.22 -4.75 -18.17
CA MET A 129 12.71 -5.39 -16.95
C MET A 129 11.77 -6.55 -17.32
N ALA A 130 12.04 -7.74 -16.79
CA ALA A 130 11.33 -8.98 -17.10
C ALA A 130 10.60 -9.61 -15.89
N GLY A 131 10.75 -9.05 -14.69
CA GLY A 131 10.01 -9.48 -13.51
C GLY A 131 10.56 -8.95 -12.19
N ILE A 132 9.83 -9.21 -11.10
CA ILE A 132 10.22 -8.92 -9.70
C ILE A 132 10.17 -10.24 -8.92
N GLY A 133 11.19 -10.50 -8.09
CA GLY A 133 11.22 -11.61 -7.16
C GLY A 133 11.44 -11.13 -5.72
N ALA A 134 10.66 -11.70 -4.79
CA ALA A 134 10.86 -11.50 -3.35
C ALA A 134 11.49 -12.77 -2.76
N GLY A 135 12.74 -12.67 -2.31
CA GLY A 135 13.43 -13.77 -1.63
C GLY A 135 12.89 -13.96 -0.22
N LEU A 136 12.06 -14.99 -0.01
CA LEU A 136 11.77 -15.51 1.32
C LEU A 136 12.97 -16.37 1.75
N GLY A 137 13.78 -15.83 2.66
CA GLY A 137 15.09 -16.41 3.00
C GLY A 137 15.03 -17.88 3.40
N CYS A 138 15.59 -18.76 2.58
CA CYS A 138 16.23 -19.98 3.05
C CYS A 138 17.71 -19.64 3.24
N MET A 139 18.21 -19.75 4.47
CA MET A 139 19.64 -19.59 4.76
C MET A 139 20.41 -20.76 4.17
N CYS A 140 20.83 -20.64 2.92
CA CYS A 140 21.88 -21.43 2.30
C CYS A 140 22.73 -20.46 1.47
N GLU A 141 24.00 -20.31 1.83
CA GLU A 141 24.96 -19.49 1.09
C GLU A 141 24.97 -19.88 -0.40
N GLY A 142 24.90 -18.88 -1.28
CA GLY A 142 25.16 -19.04 -2.72
C GLY A 142 23.92 -19.04 -3.63
N GLY A 143 23.15 -17.95 -3.63
CA GLY A 143 22.13 -17.73 -4.67
C GLY A 143 22.75 -17.30 -6.01
N HIS A 144 23.13 -18.25 -6.85
CA HIS A 144 23.39 -17.98 -8.28
C HIS A 144 22.20 -18.46 -9.11
N THR A 145 21.45 -17.53 -9.70
CA THR A 145 20.44 -17.82 -10.72
C THR A 145 20.96 -17.33 -12.08
N ARG A 146 21.82 -18.13 -12.70
CA ARG A 146 22.29 -17.90 -14.08
C ARG A 146 21.31 -18.58 -15.07
N PRO A 147 21.01 -18.00 -16.24
CA PRO A 147 20.15 -18.63 -17.25
C PRO A 147 20.76 -19.96 -17.73
N PRO A 148 19.93 -20.95 -18.09
CA PRO A 148 20.41 -22.23 -18.63
C PRO A 148 20.90 -21.99 -20.07
N GLY A 149 22.21 -21.85 -20.28
CA GLY A 149 22.76 -21.74 -21.64
C GLY A 149 24.20 -21.25 -21.75
N ASP A 150 24.71 -20.51 -20.77
CA ASP A 150 26.09 -20.04 -20.85
C ASP A 150 27.02 -21.13 -20.34
N LYS A 151 27.81 -21.70 -21.25
CA LYS A 151 28.87 -22.65 -20.93
C LYS A 151 29.75 -22.05 -19.85
N GLU A 152 29.67 -22.65 -18.66
CA GLU A 152 30.72 -22.55 -17.67
C GLU A 152 32.04 -22.89 -18.36
N GLU A 153 32.93 -21.91 -18.52
CA GLU A 153 34.35 -22.21 -18.52
C GLU A 153 34.72 -22.56 -17.07
N ARG A 154 34.18 -23.68 -16.58
CA ARG A 154 34.83 -24.42 -15.52
C ARG A 154 36.16 -24.83 -16.13
N ALA A 155 37.27 -24.51 -15.46
CA ALA A 155 38.51 -25.22 -15.68
C ALA A 155 38.26 -26.69 -15.30
N GLU A 156 37.64 -27.45 -16.19
CA GLU A 156 37.53 -28.89 -16.09
C GLU A 156 38.94 -29.43 -16.28
N VAL A 157 39.62 -29.70 -15.17
CA VAL A 157 40.79 -30.57 -15.19
C VAL A 157 40.29 -31.97 -15.53
N LYS A 158 40.20 -32.26 -16.84
CA LYS A 158 39.91 -33.61 -17.35
C LYS A 158 41.09 -34.51 -17.06
N VAL A 159 41.06 -35.19 -15.92
CA VAL A 159 42.00 -36.28 -15.63
C VAL A 159 41.43 -37.57 -16.23
N ASP A 160 42.08 -38.11 -17.26
CA ASP A 160 41.79 -39.45 -17.75
C ASP A 160 42.22 -40.48 -16.69
N PHE A 161 41.23 -41.15 -16.12
CA PHE A 161 41.41 -42.14 -15.07
C PHE A 161 41.57 -43.56 -15.61
N THR A 162 41.94 -43.80 -16.87
CA THR A 162 42.26 -45.16 -17.31
C THR A 162 43.65 -45.62 -16.79
N GLY A 163 43.70 -46.77 -16.10
CA GLY A 163 44.94 -47.37 -15.56
C GLY A 163 44.88 -47.84 -14.09
N ASP A 164 46.02 -48.31 -13.57
CA ASP A 164 46.23 -48.87 -12.21
C ASP A 164 45.96 -47.83 -11.09
N VAL A 165 45.41 -48.26 -9.95
CA VAL A 165 44.88 -47.41 -8.87
C VAL A 165 45.95 -46.51 -8.26
N SER A 166 47.17 -47.02 -8.06
CA SER A 166 48.28 -46.22 -7.53
C SER A 166 48.66 -45.07 -8.45
N LYS A 167 48.68 -45.30 -9.77
CA LYS A 167 48.98 -44.25 -10.77
C LYS A 167 47.86 -43.20 -10.86
N ARG A 168 46.61 -43.57 -10.55
CA ARG A 168 45.49 -42.62 -10.48
C ARG A 168 45.61 -41.72 -9.25
N LEU A 169 46.00 -42.28 -8.12
CA LEU A 169 46.17 -41.52 -6.89
C LEU A 169 47.29 -40.48 -7.02
N ASP A 170 48.40 -40.85 -7.66
CA ASP A 170 49.51 -39.92 -7.95
C ASP A 170 49.09 -38.80 -8.91
N LYS A 171 48.32 -39.12 -9.97
CA LYS A 171 47.79 -38.11 -10.90
C LYS A 171 46.80 -37.16 -10.23
N LEU A 172 45.93 -37.67 -9.36
CA LEU A 172 44.98 -36.85 -8.61
C LEU A 172 45.72 -35.93 -7.62
N LEU A 173 46.75 -36.46 -6.93
CA LEU A 173 47.59 -35.67 -6.04
C LEU A 173 48.30 -34.53 -6.79
N ALA A 174 48.86 -34.83 -7.97
CA ALA A 174 49.52 -33.83 -8.82
C ALA A 174 48.54 -32.73 -9.25
N ALA A 175 47.36 -33.12 -9.75
CA ALA A 175 46.32 -32.18 -10.17
C ALA A 175 45.84 -31.28 -9.03
N ILE A 176 45.63 -31.83 -7.83
CA ILE A 176 45.21 -31.06 -6.65
C ILE A 176 46.34 -30.12 -6.20
N SER A 177 47.61 -30.56 -6.27
CA SER A 177 48.78 -29.77 -5.86
C SER A 177 49.02 -28.55 -6.78
N GLU A 178 48.60 -28.61 -8.04
CA GLU A 178 48.72 -27.49 -8.98
C GLU A 178 47.64 -26.42 -8.79
N THR A 179 46.54 -26.72 -8.08
CA THR A 179 45.50 -25.73 -7.79
C THR A 179 45.98 -24.66 -6.82
N GLU A 180 45.48 -23.43 -6.96
CA GLU A 180 45.80 -22.33 -6.02
C GLU A 180 45.41 -22.67 -4.58
N LEU A 181 44.30 -23.41 -4.39
CA LEU A 181 43.89 -23.92 -3.08
C LEU A 181 44.89 -24.95 -2.54
N GLY A 182 45.36 -25.89 -3.37
CA GLY A 182 46.33 -26.91 -3.01
C GLY A 182 47.71 -26.34 -2.63
N LYS A 183 48.20 -25.36 -3.38
CA LYS A 183 49.42 -24.61 -3.04
C LYS A 183 49.28 -23.86 -1.73
N SER A 184 48.15 -23.16 -1.54
CA SER A 184 47.87 -22.40 -0.31
C SER A 184 47.76 -23.31 0.92
N LEU A 185 47.07 -24.45 0.78
CA LEU A 185 46.92 -25.42 1.86
C LEU A 185 48.26 -26.08 2.19
N THR A 186 49.08 -26.44 1.20
CA THR A 186 50.43 -26.98 1.41
C THR A 186 51.33 -25.97 2.12
N ALA A 187 51.30 -24.70 1.71
CA ALA A 187 52.03 -23.63 2.38
C ALA A 187 51.57 -23.43 3.84
N LYS A 188 50.27 -23.52 4.10
CA LYS A 188 49.71 -23.48 5.47
C LYS A 188 50.07 -24.72 6.28
N ILE A 189 50.02 -25.91 5.71
CA ILE A 189 50.43 -27.17 6.38
C ILE A 189 51.90 -27.09 6.78
N ASN A 190 52.77 -26.58 5.90
CA ASN A 190 54.19 -26.35 6.23
C ASN A 190 54.41 -25.26 7.29
N GLN A 191 53.42 -24.40 7.54
CA GLN A 191 53.43 -23.40 8.61
C GLN A 191 52.85 -23.93 9.94
N ILE A 192 52.14 -25.06 9.91
CA ILE A 192 51.57 -25.75 11.07
C ILE A 192 52.65 -26.70 11.66
N PRO A 193 52.84 -26.70 12.98
CA PRO A 193 54.00 -26.18 13.67
C PRO A 193 55.30 -27.03 13.56
N TYR A 194 56.31 -26.52 12.86
CA TYR A 194 57.73 -26.77 13.15
C TYR A 194 58.30 -25.71 14.13
N ARG A 195 57.41 -24.99 14.84
CA ARG A 195 57.74 -23.80 15.65
C ARG A 195 57.72 -24.03 17.17
N SER A 196 57.27 -25.18 17.65
CA SER A 196 57.23 -25.50 19.09
C SER A 196 58.49 -26.21 19.59
N GLU A 197 59.06 -27.13 18.80
CA GLU A 197 60.17 -27.98 19.28
C GLU A 197 61.55 -27.31 19.21
N THR A 198 61.77 -26.31 18.36
CA THR A 198 63.06 -25.63 18.25
C THR A 198 63.24 -24.50 19.28
N GLN A 199 62.17 -23.83 19.69
CA GLN A 199 62.26 -22.75 20.69
C GLN A 199 62.23 -23.25 22.14
N LEU A 200 61.69 -24.43 22.40
CA LEU A 200 61.64 -24.98 23.77
C LEU A 200 63.06 -25.22 24.34
N PRO A 201 63.98 -25.91 23.64
CA PRO A 201 65.33 -26.17 24.12
C PRO A 201 66.11 -24.90 24.43
N ASP A 202 66.02 -23.88 23.56
CA ASP A 202 66.72 -22.61 23.76
C ASP A 202 66.16 -21.83 24.96
N ARG A 203 64.84 -21.85 25.15
CA ARG A 203 64.19 -21.22 26.32
C ARG A 203 64.52 -21.96 27.61
N VAL A 204 64.56 -23.29 27.58
CA VAL A 204 64.99 -24.13 28.71
C VAL A 204 66.45 -23.83 29.07
N LYS A 205 67.35 -23.82 28.10
CA LYS A 205 68.77 -23.49 28.29
C LYS A 205 68.98 -22.09 28.86
N THR A 206 68.18 -21.12 28.41
CA THR A 206 68.20 -19.74 28.94
C THR A 206 67.71 -19.68 30.39
N LEU A 207 66.64 -20.41 30.72
CA LEU A 207 66.12 -20.51 32.09
C LEU A 207 67.14 -21.17 33.01
N GLU A 208 67.79 -22.25 32.58
CA GLU A 208 68.85 -22.93 33.34
C GLU A 208 70.02 -21.98 33.67
N ALA A 209 70.49 -21.21 32.69
CA ALA A 209 71.56 -20.23 32.89
C ALA A 209 71.15 -19.14 33.90
N CYS A 210 69.91 -18.65 33.81
CA CYS A 210 69.38 -17.64 34.73
C CYS A 210 69.29 -18.16 36.18
N VAL A 211 68.85 -19.41 36.37
CA VAL A 211 68.77 -20.04 37.69
C VAL A 211 70.16 -20.22 38.31
N VAL A 212 71.16 -20.64 37.53
CA VAL A 212 72.55 -20.77 38.00
C VAL A 212 73.10 -19.42 38.46
N GLN A 213 72.83 -18.36 37.69
CA GLN A 213 73.25 -17.00 38.07
C GLN A 213 72.57 -16.54 39.35
N LEU A 214 71.26 -16.72 39.48
CA LEU A 214 70.51 -16.33 40.68
C LEU A 214 71.04 -17.04 41.94
N ASN A 215 71.36 -18.33 41.83
CA ASN A 215 71.95 -19.10 42.93
C ASN A 215 73.34 -18.59 43.32
N SER A 216 74.15 -18.15 42.35
CA SER A 216 75.45 -17.52 42.64
C SER A 216 75.27 -16.19 43.40
N GLU A 217 74.34 -15.34 42.94
CA GLU A 217 74.01 -14.07 43.60
C GLU A 217 73.52 -14.27 45.04
N LEU A 218 72.60 -15.21 45.25
CA LEU A 218 72.12 -15.57 46.59
C LEU A 218 73.26 -16.07 47.48
N GLY A 219 74.17 -16.90 46.96
CA GLY A 219 75.35 -17.34 47.69
C GLY A 219 76.24 -16.18 48.15
N ARG A 220 76.51 -15.21 47.26
CA ARG A 220 77.30 -14.02 47.63
C ARG A 220 76.59 -13.17 48.68
N LEU A 221 75.27 -13.00 48.58
CA LEU A 221 74.48 -12.26 49.55
C LEU A 221 74.54 -12.91 50.93
N VAL A 222 74.38 -14.24 51.00
CA VAL A 222 74.47 -15.02 52.25
C VAL A 222 75.85 -14.87 52.91
N VAL A 223 76.93 -14.91 52.12
CA VAL A 223 78.30 -14.70 52.63
C VAL A 223 78.49 -13.28 53.15
N ALA A 224 77.98 -12.27 52.44
CA ALA A 224 78.06 -10.87 52.86
C ALA A 224 77.31 -10.62 54.17
N ILE A 225 76.09 -11.15 54.31
CA ILE A 225 75.30 -11.08 55.55
C ILE A 225 76.02 -11.81 56.68
N SER A 226 76.54 -13.02 56.43
CA SER A 226 77.27 -13.78 57.46
C SER A 226 78.52 -13.02 57.94
N SER A 227 79.22 -12.33 57.04
CA SER A 227 80.38 -11.49 57.37
C SER A 227 80.00 -10.26 58.19
N LEU A 228 78.86 -9.61 57.87
CA LEU A 228 78.31 -8.50 58.66
C LEU A 228 77.91 -8.95 60.08
N VAL A 229 77.24 -10.10 60.20
CA VAL A 229 76.84 -10.67 61.49
C VAL A 229 78.07 -11.07 62.32
N SER A 230 79.07 -11.72 61.72
CA SER A 230 80.29 -12.13 62.41
C SER A 230 81.18 -10.93 62.81
N GLY A 231 81.21 -9.87 61.99
CA GLY A 231 81.89 -8.61 62.28
C GLY A 231 81.28 -7.87 63.48
N ASN A 232 79.95 -7.92 63.64
CA ASN A 232 79.26 -7.31 64.78
C ASN A 232 79.42 -8.08 66.11
N THR A 233 79.87 -9.34 66.09
CA THR A 233 80.11 -10.14 67.31
C THR A 233 81.51 -10.00 67.90
N LYS A 234 82.39 -9.18 67.30
CA LYS A 234 83.76 -8.91 67.78
C LYS A 234 83.96 -7.48 68.31
N GLN A 235 82.86 -6.74 68.57
CA GLN A 235 82.87 -5.47 69.31
C GLN A 235 82.34 -5.67 70.72
#